data_AF-A0A839J0I4-F1
#
_entry.id   AF-A0A839J0I4-F1
#
_cell.length_a   1.000
_cell.length_b   1.000
_cell.length_c   1.000
_cell.angle_alpha   90.00
_cell.angle_beta   90.00
_cell.angle_gamma   90.00
#
_symmetry.space_group_name_H-M   'P 1'
#
loop_
_entity.id
_entity.type
_entity.pdbx_description
1 polymer ?
#
loop_
_entity_poly.entity_id
_entity_poly.type
_entity_poly.pdbx_seq_one_letter_code
_entity_poly.pdbx_strand_id
1 'polypeptide(L)'
;YNLKSLFQTEDLDYESQTIIRREILPSGKSRAFVNDSPVNLNSLQLLGERLIDVHSQHQTLQLTQNNFQFQVIDALAKNERELESYVVELTNYKQLNVDLEQLNALKANAIKEYDYNA
;
A
#
# COMPACT_ATOMS: atom_id res chain seq x y z
N TYR A 1 -10.69 -7.75 -19.35
CA TYR A 1 -9.87 -7.25 -18.23
C TYR A 1 -8.51 -6.80 -18.77
N ASN A 2 -8.03 -5.60 -18.43
CA ASN A 2 -6.70 -5.13 -18.87
C ASN A 2 -5.59 -5.69 -17.96
N LEU A 3 -5.51 -7.03 -17.86
CA LEU A 3 -4.60 -7.73 -16.94
C LEU A 3 -3.22 -8.00 -17.56
N LYS A 4 -3.08 -7.82 -18.87
CA LYS A 4 -1.85 -8.16 -19.60
C LYS A 4 -0.63 -7.39 -19.07
N SER A 5 -0.83 -6.13 -18.69
CA SER A 5 0.22 -5.31 -18.07
C SER A 5 0.62 -5.83 -16.68
N LEU A 6 -0.33 -6.28 -15.86
CA LEU A 6 -0.05 -6.83 -14.54
C LEU A 6 0.75 -8.13 -14.64
N PHE A 7 0.38 -9.03 -15.54
CA PHE A 7 1.10 -10.28 -15.75
C PHE A 7 2.54 -10.02 -16.20
N GLN A 8 2.76 -9.03 -17.08
CA GLN A 8 4.10 -8.63 -17.48
C GLN A 8 4.92 -8.06 -16.32
N THR A 9 4.33 -7.21 -15.48
CA THR A 9 5.01 -6.64 -14.30
C THR A 9 5.42 -7.70 -13.29
N GLU A 10 4.56 -8.71 -13.09
CA GLU A 10 4.76 -9.78 -12.11
C GLU A 10 5.49 -11.01 -12.69
N ASP A 11 5.96 -10.94 -13.95
CA ASP A 11 6.60 -12.04 -14.68
C ASP A 11 5.75 -13.33 -14.70
N LEU A 12 4.44 -13.16 -14.88
CA LEU A 12 3.45 -14.22 -14.93
C LEU A 12 3.15 -14.62 -16.37
N ASP A 13 2.97 -15.92 -16.59
CA ASP A 13 2.56 -16.44 -17.89
C ASP A 13 1.11 -16.05 -18.19
N TYR A 14 0.90 -15.27 -19.26
CA TYR A 14 -0.41 -14.73 -19.61
C TYR A 14 -1.05 -15.51 -20.76
N GLU A 15 -2.21 -16.08 -20.47
CA GLU A 15 -3.06 -16.71 -21.48
C GLU A 15 -4.48 -16.13 -21.45
N SER A 16 -5.14 -16.12 -22.60
CA SER A 16 -6.54 -15.66 -22.73
C SER A 16 -7.47 -16.42 -21.77
N GLN A 17 -7.22 -17.72 -21.61
CA GLN A 17 -7.79 -18.55 -20.56
C GLN A 17 -6.68 -18.87 -19.57
N THR A 18 -6.67 -18.17 -18.44
CA THR A 18 -5.66 -18.38 -17.40
C THR A 18 -6.20 -19.30 -16.29
N ILE A 19 -5.40 -20.29 -15.88
CA ILE A 19 -5.68 -21.15 -14.74
C ILE A 19 -4.83 -20.71 -13.55
N ILE A 20 -5.49 -20.44 -12.43
CA ILE A 20 -4.85 -20.06 -11.17
C ILE A 20 -5.10 -21.18 -10.16
N ARG A 21 -4.04 -21.73 -9.57
CA ARG A 21 -4.13 -22.84 -8.60
C ARG A 21 -3.34 -22.52 -7.34
N ARG A 22 -3.96 -22.66 -6.17
CA ARG A 22 -3.28 -22.65 -4.86
C ARG A 22 -3.42 -24.01 -4.21
N GLU A 23 -2.30 -24.62 -3.84
CA GLU A 23 -2.26 -25.90 -3.13
C GLU A 23 -1.89 -25.64 -1.67
N ILE A 24 -2.67 -26.17 -0.74
CA ILE A 24 -2.39 -26.10 0.70
C ILE A 24 -2.03 -27.51 1.15
N LEU A 25 -0.80 -27.71 1.60
CA LEU A 25 -0.35 -29.00 2.11
C LEU A 25 -0.89 -29.23 3.52
N PRO A 26 -1.05 -30.51 3.96
CA PRO A 26 -1.41 -30.83 5.35
C PRO A 26 -0.47 -30.25 6.40
N SER A 27 0.77 -29.92 6.01
CA SER A 27 1.77 -29.24 6.85
C SER A 27 1.51 -27.73 7.04
N GLY A 28 0.49 -27.16 6.40
CA GLY A 28 0.18 -25.73 6.41
C GLY A 28 0.99 -24.90 5.41
N LYS A 29 2.01 -25.46 4.75
CA LYS A 29 2.72 -24.80 3.65
C LYS A 29 1.79 -24.67 2.43
N SER A 30 1.91 -23.57 1.67
CA SER A 30 1.16 -23.38 0.43
C SER A 30 2.05 -23.18 -0.78
N ARG A 31 1.60 -23.66 -1.94
CA ARG A 31 2.19 -23.40 -3.26
C ARG A 31 1.16 -22.72 -4.16
N ALA A 32 1.63 -21.91 -5.08
CA ALA A 32 0.80 -21.15 -6.00
C ALA A 32 1.28 -21.37 -7.44
N PHE A 33 0.34 -21.41 -8.38
CA PHE A 33 0.60 -21.61 -9.80
C PHE A 33 -0.30 -20.70 -10.65
N VAL A 34 0.25 -20.21 -11.76
CA VAL A 34 -0.46 -19.54 -12.86
C VAL A 34 -0.04 -20.26 -14.15
N ASN A 35 -1.01 -20.82 -14.88
CA ASN A 35 -0.76 -21.62 -16.10
C ASN A 35 0.32 -22.70 -15.90
N ASP A 36 0.16 -23.48 -14.82
CA ASP A 36 1.09 -24.53 -14.35
C ASP A 36 2.52 -24.06 -13.99
N SER A 37 2.83 -22.78 -14.14
CA SER A 37 4.08 -22.18 -13.69
C SER A 37 4.01 -21.81 -12.20
N PRO A 38 5.00 -22.18 -11.37
CA PRO A 38 5.01 -21.83 -9.95
C PRO A 38 5.22 -20.33 -9.77
N VAL A 39 4.43 -19.72 -8.89
CA VAL A 39 4.50 -18.28 -8.59
C VAL A 39 4.65 -18.05 -7.10
N ASN A 40 5.19 -16.89 -6.73
CA ASN A 40 5.24 -16.49 -5.34
C ASN A 40 3.83 -16.05 -4.85
N LEU A 41 3.62 -16.08 -3.53
CA LEU A 41 2.33 -15.78 -2.94
C LEU A 41 1.92 -14.31 -3.11
N ASN A 42 2.88 -13.38 -3.15
CA ASN A 42 2.62 -11.94 -3.26
C ASN A 42 2.08 -11.59 -4.66
N SER A 43 2.68 -12.14 -5.72
CA SER A 43 2.20 -11.98 -7.10
C SER A 43 0.81 -12.59 -7.29
N LEU A 44 0.55 -13.75 -6.66
CA LEU A 44 -0.80 -14.34 -6.63
C LEU A 44 -1.81 -13.43 -5.89
N GLN A 45 -1.40 -12.78 -4.81
CA GLN A 45 -2.26 -11.85 -4.07
C GLN A 45 -2.61 -10.61 -4.89
N LEU A 46 -1.62 -9.98 -5.54
CA LEU A 46 -1.82 -8.82 -6.43
C LEU A 46 -2.74 -9.16 -7.61
N LEU A 47 -2.57 -10.36 -8.18
CA LEU A 47 -3.44 -10.87 -9.22
C LEU A 47 -4.87 -11.09 -8.70
N GLY A 48 -4.99 -11.67 -7.50
CA GLY A 48 -6.25 -11.87 -6.80
C GLY A 48 -6.99 -10.56 -6.59
N GLU A 49 -6.35 -9.50 -6.11
CA GLU A 49 -7.00 -8.20 -5.85
C GLU A 49 -7.67 -7.61 -7.11
N ARG A 50 -7.11 -7.84 -8.31
CA ARG A 50 -7.70 -7.37 -9.58
C ARG A 50 -8.80 -8.28 -10.13
N LEU A 51 -8.87 -9.54 -9.68
CA LEU A 51 -9.86 -10.53 -10.09
C LEU A 51 -11.02 -10.64 -9.09
N ILE A 52 -10.77 -10.35 -7.82
CA ILE A 52 -11.71 -10.41 -6.69
C ILE A 52 -12.77 -9.31 -6.77
N ASP A 53 -12.46 -8.15 -7.36
CA ASP A 53 -13.42 -7.06 -7.59
C ASP A 53 -14.63 -7.51 -8.44
N VAL A 54 -14.53 -8.64 -9.15
CA VAL A 54 -15.58 -9.21 -10.02
C VAL A 54 -16.45 -10.28 -9.32
N HIS A 55 -16.04 -10.80 -8.16
CA HIS A 55 -16.74 -11.88 -7.45
C HIS A 55 -17.19 -11.45 -6.06
N SER A 56 -18.20 -10.57 -6.05
CA SER A 56 -18.90 -9.99 -4.90
C SER A 56 -19.69 -10.99 -4.04
N GLN A 57 -19.15 -12.18 -3.76
CA GLN A 57 -19.81 -13.19 -2.91
C GLN A 57 -18.99 -13.64 -1.69
N HIS A 58 -17.80 -13.07 -1.46
CA HIS A 58 -16.99 -13.24 -0.24
C HIS A 58 -16.59 -11.91 0.44
N GLN A 59 -17.50 -10.93 0.44
CA GLN A 59 -17.31 -9.62 1.08
C GLN A 59 -17.09 -9.66 2.61
N THR A 60 -17.32 -10.80 3.28
CA THR A 60 -17.31 -10.88 4.74
C THR A 60 -15.92 -10.72 5.39
N LEU A 61 -14.82 -11.02 4.68
CA LEU A 61 -13.46 -10.95 5.24
C LEU A 61 -12.76 -9.59 5.07
N GLN A 62 -13.20 -8.73 4.15
CA GLN A 62 -12.68 -7.36 4.02
C GLN A 62 -13.41 -6.36 4.93
N LEU A 63 -14.65 -6.66 5.32
CA LEU A 63 -15.42 -5.84 6.26
C LEU A 63 -14.76 -5.69 7.64
N THR A 64 -13.83 -6.56 8.03
CA THR A 64 -13.12 -6.46 9.32
C THR A 64 -11.79 -5.72 9.22
N GLN A 65 -11.34 -5.35 8.01
CA GLN A 65 -10.12 -4.57 7.84
C GLN A 65 -10.43 -3.09 8.03
N ASN A 66 -9.82 -2.47 9.05
CA ASN A 66 -10.03 -1.05 9.37
C ASN A 66 -9.82 -0.13 8.16
N ASN A 67 -8.80 -0.39 7.34
CA ASN A 67 -8.52 0.42 6.15
C ASN A 67 -9.68 0.39 5.14
N PHE A 68 -10.30 -0.78 4.93
CA PHE A 68 -11.45 -0.90 4.05
C PHE A 68 -12.69 -0.23 4.64
N GLN A 69 -12.92 -0.36 5.96
CA GLN A 69 -14.00 0.34 6.65
C GLN A 69 -13.87 1.87 6.51
N PHE A 70 -12.66 2.42 6.71
CA PHE A 70 -12.41 3.84 6.51
C PHE A 70 -12.63 4.26 5.06
N GLN A 71 -12.14 3.50 4.07
CA GLN A 71 -12.38 3.78 2.66
C GLN A 71 -13.88 3.81 2.31
N VAL A 72 -14.68 2.89 2.85
CA VAL A 72 -16.13 2.87 2.64
C VAL A 72 -16.80 4.09 3.27
N ILE A 73 -16.41 4.44 4.51
CA ILE A 73 -16.94 5.62 5.21
C ILE A 73 -16.59 6.90 4.46
N ASP A 74 -15.33 7.04 4.03
CA ASP A 74 -14.82 8.21 3.31
C ASP A 74 -15.55 8.38 1.96
N ALA A 75 -15.73 7.28 1.21
CA ALA A 75 -16.48 7.28 -0.04
C ALA A 75 -17.97 7.62 0.15
N LEU A 76 -18.60 7.17 1.24
CA LEU A 76 -19.98 7.52 1.58
C LEU A 76 -20.12 8.99 2.02
N ALA A 77 -19.14 9.48 2.78
CA ALA A 77 -19.08 10.86 3.27
C ALA A 77 -18.70 11.86 2.16
N LYS A 78 -18.16 11.38 1.03
CA LYS A 78 -17.66 12.21 -0.09
C LYS A 78 -16.64 13.25 0.38
N ASN A 79 -15.75 12.83 1.26
CA ASN A 79 -14.76 13.68 1.90
C ASN A 79 -13.38 13.64 1.20
N GLU A 80 -13.32 13.17 -0.05
CA GLU A 80 -12.05 12.95 -0.76
C GLU A 80 -11.21 14.22 -0.86
N ARG A 81 -11.87 15.37 -1.13
CA ARG A 81 -11.20 16.68 -1.18
C ARG A 81 -10.62 17.12 0.17
N GLU A 82 -11.32 16.83 1.26
CA GLU A 82 -10.86 17.17 2.61
C GLU A 82 -9.70 16.27 3.02
N LEU A 83 -9.76 14.99 2.65
CA LEU A 83 -8.68 14.03 2.89
C LEU A 83 -7.41 14.42 2.10
N GLU A 84 -7.55 14.77 0.83
CA GLU A 84 -6.43 15.25 0.00
C GLU A 84 -5.79 16.51 0.60
N SER A 85 -6.61 17.50 0.98
CA SER A 85 -6.15 18.72 1.66
C SER A 85 -5.41 18.41 2.95
N TYR A 86 -5.98 17.54 3.80
CA TYR A 86 -5.38 17.12 5.06
C TYR A 86 -4.02 16.46 4.86
N VAL A 87 -3.88 15.57 3.88
CA VAL A 87 -2.62 14.88 3.60
C VAL A 87 -1.52 15.86 3.19
N VAL A 88 -1.85 16.84 2.35
CA VAL A 88 -0.92 17.91 1.95
C VAL A 88 -0.50 18.75 3.16
N GLU A 89 -1.45 19.25 3.94
CA GLU A 89 -1.18 20.08 5.11
C GLU A 89 -0.38 19.33 6.19
N LEU A 90 -0.70 18.07 6.44
CA LEU A 90 0.03 17.22 7.38
C LEU A 90 1.49 17.03 6.94
N THR A 91 1.71 16.89 5.63
CA THR A 91 3.06 16.70 5.07
C THR A 91 3.88 17.98 5.23
N ASN A 92 3.28 19.12 4.89
CA ASN A 92 3.89 20.44 5.10
C ASN A 92 4.21 20.67 6.58
N TYR A 93 3.26 20.44 7.48
CA TYR A 93 3.45 20.59 8.92
C TYR A 93 4.62 19.75 9.46
N LYS A 94 4.72 18.48 9.04
CA LYS A 94 5.82 17.60 9.42
C LYS A 94 7.16 18.15 8.92
N GLN A 95 7.21 18.66 7.70
CA GLN A 95 8.43 19.25 7.16
C GLN A 95 8.83 20.51 7.92
N LEU A 96 7.90 21.43 8.18
CA LEU A 96 8.17 22.65 8.95
C LEU A 96 8.68 22.35 10.36
N ASN A 97 8.17 21.31 11.02
CA ASN A 97 8.67 20.90 12.34
C ASN A 97 10.13 20.42 12.27
N VAL A 98 10.48 19.63 11.26
CA VAL A 98 11.87 19.21 11.04
C VAL A 98 12.77 20.42 10.81
N ASP A 99 12.36 21.36 9.97
CA ASP A 99 13.13 22.56 9.66
C ASP A 99 13.30 23.46 10.91
N LEU A 100 12.25 23.57 11.73
CA LEU A 100 12.28 24.32 12.99
C LEU A 100 13.27 23.71 14.00
N GLU A 101 13.29 22.39 14.13
CA GLU A 101 14.26 21.68 14.97
C GLU A 101 15.70 21.94 14.49
N GLN A 102 15.93 21.88 13.19
CA GLN A 102 17.25 22.17 12.61
C GLN A 102 17.69 23.61 12.86
N LEU A 103 16.82 24.60 12.64
CA LEU A 103 17.11 26.01 12.88
C LEU A 103 17.42 26.28 14.35
N ASN A 104 16.69 25.66 15.28
CA ASN A 104 16.95 25.76 16.70
C ASN A 104 18.31 25.15 17.08
N ALA A 105 18.67 24.01 16.49
CA ALA A 105 19.97 23.39 16.71
C ALA A 105 21.12 24.27 16.18
N LEU A 106 20.97 24.84 14.98
CA LEU A 106 21.93 25.77 14.39
C LEU A 106 22.12 27.02 15.26
N LYS A 107 21.02 27.63 15.72
CA LYS A 107 21.04 28.75 16.64
C LYS A 107 21.79 28.41 17.94
N ALA A 108 21.48 27.27 18.54
CA ALA A 108 22.14 26.84 19.78
C ALA A 108 23.65 26.62 19.59
N ASN A 109 24.08 26.09 18.45
CA ASN A 109 25.50 25.90 18.14
C ASN A 109 26.21 27.24 17.91
N ALA A 110 25.60 28.16 17.17
CA ALA A 110 26.17 29.49 16.92
C ALA A 110 26.36 30.30 18.22
N ILE A 111 25.43 30.21 19.16
CA ILE A 111 25.56 30.85 20.49
C ILE A 111 26.75 30.25 21.25
N LYS A 112 26.87 28.91 21.27
CA LYS A 112 27.99 28.24 21.94
C LYS A 112 29.35 28.62 21.33
N GLU A 113 29.43 28.74 20.01
CA GLU A 113 30.64 29.17 19.31
C GLU A 113 30.99 30.63 19.62
N TYR A 114 29.99 31.52 19.69
CA TYR A 114 30.21 32.92 20.09
C TYR A 114 30.74 33.02 21.53
N ASP A 115 30.11 32.33 22.48
CA ASP A 115 30.51 32.33 23.90
C ASP A 115 31.91 31.72 24.12
N TYR A 116 32.34 30.79 23.27
CA TYR A 116 33.68 30.20 23.32
C TYR A 116 34.77 31.12 22.78
N ASN A 117 34.43 31.95 21.78
CA ASN A 117 35.37 32.83 21.08
C ASN A 117 35.42 34.26 21.67
N ALA A 118 34.57 34.57 22.66
CA ALA A 118 34.55 35.84 23.41
C ALA A 118 35.43 35.77 24.67
#